data_AF-S4PB32-F1
#
_entry.id   AF-S4PB32-F1
#
_cell.length_a   1.000
_cell.length_b   1.000
_cell.length_c   1.000
_cell.angle_alpha   90.00
_cell.angle_beta   90.00
_cell.angle_gamma   90.00
#
_symmetry.space_group_name_H-M   'P 1'
#
loop_
_entity.id
_entity.type
_entity.pdbx_description
1 polymer ?
#
loop_
_entity_poly.entity_id
_entity_poly.type
_entity_poly.pdbx_seq_one_letter_code
_entity_poly.pdbx_strand_id
1 'polypeptide(L)'
;MISRNEPLVEQARLAIQTAIANQMSWDDIQLLVKTAQDNNDPVASSIKELKLKTNHITLLLKDPYNFDEDDDGEDDEDDDEDEARRLKPMLIDIDLSLTAFANA
;
A
#
# COMPACT_ATOMS: atom_id res chain seq x y z
N MET A 1 6.72 -0.41 -10.05
CA MET A 1 5.78 -0.89 -9.01
C MET A 1 4.56 0.01 -8.89
N ILE A 2 4.74 1.32 -8.78
CA ILE A 2 3.63 2.29 -8.63
C ILE A 2 2.70 2.30 -9.85
N SER A 3 3.22 2.37 -11.09
CA SER A 3 2.39 2.37 -12.31
C SER A 3 1.54 1.11 -12.51
N ARG A 4 1.95 -0.04 -11.93
CA ARG A 4 1.16 -1.28 -12.00
C ARG A 4 0.04 -1.30 -10.97
N ASN A 5 0.27 -0.66 -9.83
CA ASN A 5 -0.67 -0.57 -8.70
C ASN A 5 -1.36 0.80 -8.64
N GLU A 6 -1.39 1.54 -9.74
CA GLU A 6 -1.92 2.90 -9.80
C GLU A 6 -3.34 3.01 -9.20
N PRO A 7 -4.29 2.10 -9.49
CA PRO A 7 -5.62 2.16 -8.88
C PRO A 7 -5.60 1.99 -7.36
N LEU A 8 -4.73 1.11 -6.84
CA LEU A 8 -4.61 0.84 -5.41
C LEU A 8 -3.98 2.02 -4.68
N VAL A 9 -2.89 2.57 -5.22
CA VAL A 9 -2.20 3.74 -4.69
C VAL A 9 -3.15 4.94 -4.65
N GLU A 10 -3.91 5.16 -5.73
CA GLU A 10 -4.84 6.27 -5.83
C GLU A 10 -6.03 6.11 -4.86
N GLN A 11 -6.57 4.90 -4.70
CA GLN A 11 -7.61 4.62 -3.72
C GLN A 11 -7.13 4.86 -2.28
N ALA A 12 -5.93 4.39 -1.92
CA ALA A 12 -5.35 4.64 -0.60
C ALA A 12 -5.19 6.14 -0.35
N ARG A 13 -4.65 6.86 -1.33
CA ARG A 13 -4.48 8.32 -1.27
C ARG A 13 -5.81 9.05 -1.06
N LEU A 14 -6.83 8.71 -1.85
CA LEU A 14 -8.15 9.31 -1.77
C LEU A 14 -8.86 9.00 -0.44
N ALA A 15 -8.72 7.79 0.08
CA ALA A 15 -9.31 7.41 1.36
C ALA A 15 -8.74 8.25 2.51
N ILE A 16 -7.41 8.39 2.57
CA ILE A 16 -6.73 9.21 3.58
C ILE A 16 -7.08 10.70 3.39
N GLN A 17 -7.06 11.21 2.16
CA GLN A 17 -7.45 12.60 1.88
C GLN A 17 -8.90 12.88 2.27
N THR A 18 -9.81 11.94 2.04
CA THR A 18 -11.22 12.07 2.43
C THR A 18 -11.35 12.13 3.95
N ALA A 19 -10.60 11.29 4.68
CA ALA A 19 -10.60 11.31 6.13
C ALA A 19 -10.06 12.64 6.70
N ILE A 20 -9.00 13.18 6.09
CA ILE A 20 -8.45 14.51 6.41
C ILE A 20 -9.49 15.61 6.09
N ALA A 21 -10.15 15.54 4.93
CA ALA A 21 -11.19 16.50 4.53
C ALA A 21 -12.40 16.49 5.47
N ASN A 22 -12.70 15.32 6.05
CA ASN A 22 -13.70 15.15 7.10
C ASN A 22 -13.24 15.64 8.48
N GLN A 23 -12.07 16.30 8.58
CA GLN A 23 -11.49 16.82 9.82
C GLN A 23 -11.27 15.75 10.89
N MET A 24 -11.06 14.49 10.46
CA MET A 24 -10.73 13.41 11.38
C MET A 24 -9.36 13.67 11.99
N SER A 25 -9.21 13.33 13.27
CA SER A 25 -7.90 13.39 13.90
C SER A 25 -7.00 12.30 13.33
N TRP A 26 -5.69 12.50 13.43
CA TRP A 26 -4.71 11.52 12.98
C TRP A 26 -4.85 10.16 13.66
N ASP A 27 -5.17 10.16 14.94
CA ASP A 27 -5.41 8.94 15.72
C ASP A 27 -6.66 8.20 15.20
N ASP A 28 -7.72 8.94 14.85
CA ASP A 28 -8.95 8.36 14.26
C ASP A 28 -8.68 7.79 12.86
N ILE A 29 -7.87 8.45 12.04
CA ILE A 29 -7.48 7.96 10.72
C ILE A 29 -6.69 6.65 10.87
N GLN A 30 -5.76 6.58 11.83
CA GLN A 30 -5.00 5.37 12.09
C GLN A 30 -5.89 4.23 12.58
N LEU A 31 -6.87 4.52 13.45
CA LEU A 31 -7.86 3.55 13.89
C LEU A 31 -8.76 3.08 12.74
N LEU A 32 -9.16 3.98 11.85
CA LEU A 32 -9.98 3.67 10.68
C LEU A 32 -9.23 2.76 9.71
N VAL A 33 -7.96 3.07 9.41
CA VAL A 33 -7.11 2.21 8.58
C VAL A 33 -6.96 0.83 9.22
N LYS A 34 -6.67 0.77 10.52
CA LYS A 34 -6.57 -0.50 11.24
C LYS A 34 -7.88 -1.31 11.20
N THR A 35 -9.01 -0.65 11.39
CA THR A 35 -10.33 -1.30 11.31
C THR A 35 -10.60 -1.84 9.90
N ALA A 36 -10.20 -1.09 8.86
CA ALA A 36 -10.33 -1.56 7.48
C ALA A 36 -9.38 -2.73 7.19
N GLN A 37 -8.17 -2.75 7.76
CA GLN A 37 -7.26 -3.89 7.70
C GLN A 37 -7.85 -5.13 8.38
N ASP A 38 -8.44 -4.97 9.57
CA ASP A 38 -9.12 -6.05 10.30
C ASP A 38 -10.34 -6.59 9.53
N ASN A 39 -10.91 -5.78 8.64
CA ASN A 39 -11.99 -6.19 7.73
C ASN A 39 -11.47 -6.78 6.40
N ASN A 40 -10.16 -7.04 6.28
CA ASN A 40 -9.49 -7.53 5.08
C ASN A 40 -9.71 -6.62 3.85
N ASP A 41 -9.77 -5.30 4.05
CA ASP A 41 -9.80 -4.35 2.93
C ASP A 41 -8.43 -4.37 2.22
N PRO A 42 -8.37 -4.64 0.89
CA PRO A 42 -7.11 -4.78 0.17
C PRO A 42 -6.30 -3.47 0.08
N VAL A 43 -6.99 -2.32 0.05
CA VAL A 43 -6.34 -1.01 0.02
C VAL A 43 -5.74 -0.71 1.39
N ALA A 44 -6.51 -0.91 2.46
CA ALA A 44 -6.03 -0.69 3.81
C ALA A 44 -4.90 -1.66 4.20
N SER A 45 -4.99 -2.92 3.78
CA SER A 45 -3.98 -3.96 4.02
C SER A 45 -2.62 -3.63 3.37
N SER A 46 -2.65 -2.82 2.32
CA SER A 46 -1.45 -2.33 1.65
C SER A 46 -0.78 -1.19 2.43
N ILE A 47 -1.49 -0.46 3.30
CA ILE A 47 -0.93 0.62 4.10
C ILE A 47 -0.15 0.01 5.28
N LYS A 48 1.18 0.15 5.28
CA LYS A 48 2.04 -0.34 6.38
C LYS A 48 2.35 0.74 7.41
N GLU A 49 2.44 1.99 6.98
CA GLU A 49 2.76 3.10 7.87
C GLU A 49 2.08 4.39 7.41
N LEU A 50 1.65 5.22 8.36
CA LEU A 50 1.15 6.57 8.10
C LEU A 50 2.21 7.58 8.56
N LYS A 51 2.90 8.23 7.61
CA LYS A 51 3.96 9.22 7.86
C LYS A 51 3.38 10.64 7.84
N LEU A 52 2.58 10.91 8.86
CA LEU A 52 1.69 12.08 8.93
C LEU A 52 2.44 13.42 9.01
N LYS A 53 3.63 13.44 9.63
CA LYS A 53 4.47 14.64 9.74
C LYS A 53 4.98 15.15 8.39
N THR A 54 5.14 14.24 7.43
CA THR A 54 5.64 14.57 6.09
C THR A 54 4.53 14.51 5.04
N ASN A 55 3.27 14.26 5.43
CA ASN A 55 2.17 14.04 4.50
C ASN A 55 2.40 12.85 3.54
N HIS A 56 3.07 11.80 4.02
CA HIS A 56 3.33 10.58 3.26
C HIS A 56 2.63 9.37 3.89
N ILE A 57 2.41 8.32 3.08
CA ILE A 57 2.00 7.00 3.55
C ILE A 57 2.92 5.94 2.96
N THR A 58 3.25 4.91 3.72
CA THR A 58 4.04 3.78 3.23
C THR A 58 3.11 2.67 2.80
N LEU A 59 3.16 2.31 1.52
CA LEU A 59 2.39 1.22 0.93
C LEU A 59 3.31 0.02 0.63
N LEU A 60 2.85 -1.18 0.95
CA LEU A 60 3.40 -2.42 0.43
C LEU A 60 2.75 -2.72 -0.91
N LEU A 61 3.49 -2.50 -2.00
CA LEU A 61 3.01 -2.78 -3.34
C LEU A 61 3.50 -4.15 -3.80
N LYS A 62 2.55 -5.03 -4.12
CA LYS A 62 2.78 -6.34 -4.74
C LYS A 62 2.58 -6.24 -6.26
N ASP A 63 3.04 -7.20 -7.04
CA ASP A 63 2.76 -7.22 -8.48
C ASP A 63 1.33 -7.74 -8.72
N PRO A 64 0.39 -6.91 -9.22
CA PRO A 64 -1.01 -7.32 -9.39
C PRO A 64 -1.20 -8.37 -10.50
N TYR A 65 -0.16 -8.64 -11.29
CA TYR A 65 -0.16 -9.68 -12.32
C TYR A 65 0.49 -10.98 -11.87
N ASN A 66 1.01 -11.04 -10.64
CA ASN A 66 1.51 -12.26 -10.06
C ASN A 66 0.32 -13.04 -9.45
N PHE A 67 -0.19 -13.99 -10.21
CA PHE A 67 -1.36 -14.82 -9.87
C PHE A 67 -1.03 -16.02 -8.97
N ASP A 68 0.23 -16.16 -8.53
CA ASP A 68 0.62 -17.20 -7.60
C ASP A 68 0.26 -16.77 -6.18
N GLU A 69 -0.97 -17.16 -5.82
CA GLU A 69 -1.53 -17.51 -4.50
C GLU A 69 -1.18 -16.68 -3.25
N ASP A 70 -2.22 -16.40 -2.47
CA ASP A 70 -2.22 -15.91 -1.10
C ASP A 70 -1.31 -16.75 -0.17
N ASP A 71 0.01 -16.55 -0.23
CA ASP A 71 0.94 -17.11 0.76
C ASP A 71 1.56 -15.97 1.58
N ASP A 72 0.94 -15.73 2.73
CA ASP A 72 1.60 -15.14 3.89
C ASP A 72 2.65 -16.14 4.39
N GLY A 73 3.81 -16.17 3.71
CA GLY A 73 4.95 -17.02 4.07
C GLY A 73 6.22 -16.19 4.26
N GLU A 74 6.66 -16.04 5.51
CA GLU A 74 8.03 -15.66 5.85
C GLU A 74 9.03 -16.66 5.24
N ASP A 75 10.16 -16.15 4.74
CA ASP A 75 11.44 -16.79 4.41
C ASP A 75 11.44 -18.30 4.07
N ASP A 76 11.89 -18.66 2.86
CA ASP A 76 13.02 -19.59 2.74
C ASP A 76 13.62 -19.68 1.33
N GLU A 77 14.89 -20.07 1.35
CA GLU A 77 15.92 -20.08 0.30
C GLU A 77 15.65 -21.05 -0.87
N ASP A 78 16.38 -20.80 -1.97
CA ASP A 78 16.71 -21.72 -3.09
C ASP A 78 15.60 -22.14 -4.09
N ASP A 79 15.51 -21.43 -5.23
CA ASP A 79 15.63 -22.09 -6.56
C ASP A 79 15.96 -21.07 -7.67
N ASP A 80 17.18 -21.21 -8.22
CA ASP A 80 17.73 -20.42 -9.31
C ASP A 80 17.10 -20.83 -10.65
N GLU A 81 16.29 -19.95 -11.25
CA GLU A 81 16.24 -19.61 -12.71
C GLU A 81 14.90 -18.96 -13.14
N ASP A 82 13.80 -19.14 -12.39
CA ASP A 82 12.46 -18.56 -12.72
C ASP A 82 12.05 -17.33 -11.85
N GLU A 83 12.83 -16.96 -10.83
CA GLU A 83 12.59 -15.78 -9.98
C GLU A 83 12.75 -14.42 -10.71
N ALA A 84 13.46 -14.38 -11.84
CA ALA A 84 13.82 -13.11 -12.50
C ALA A 84 12.63 -12.29 -13.04
N ARG A 85 11.42 -12.87 -13.09
CA ARG A 85 10.19 -12.18 -13.50
C ARG A 85 9.25 -11.82 -12.34
N ARG A 86 9.49 -12.36 -11.13
CA ARG A 86 8.65 -12.10 -9.95
C ARG A 86 9.14 -10.83 -9.27
N LEU A 87 8.37 -9.75 -9.39
CA LEU A 87 8.68 -8.51 -8.69
C LEU A 87 8.34 -8.69 -7.20
N LYS A 88 9.37 -8.77 -6.35
CA LYS A 88 9.21 -8.90 -4.89
C LYS A 88 8.40 -7.73 -4.33
N PRO A 89 7.53 -7.94 -3.33
CA PRO A 89 6.82 -6.84 -2.67
C PRO A 89 7.77 -5.77 -2.17
N MET A 90 7.44 -4.49 -2.39
CA MET A 90 8.29 -3.38 -1.95
C MET A 90 7.49 -2.38 -1.13
N LEU A 91 8.12 -1.86 -0.06
CA LEU A 91 7.63 -0.73 0.71
C LEU A 91 8.00 0.57 0.00
N ILE A 92 6.98 1.37 -0.31
CA ILE A 92 7.15 2.63 -1.03
C ILE A 92 6.40 3.72 -0.28
N ASP A 93 7.09 4.84 -0.06
CA ASP A 93 6.47 6.05 0.47
C ASP A 93 5.77 6.82 -0.65
N ILE A 94 4.50 7.11 -0.45
CA ILE A 94 3.63 7.84 -1.37
C ILE A 94 3.31 9.19 -0.74
N ASP A 95 3.61 10.27 -1.46
CA ASP A 95 3.23 11.62 -1.08
C ASP A 95 1.72 11.82 -1.34
N LEU A 96 0.96 12.16 -0.31
CA LEU A 96 -0.47 12.37 -0.39
C LEU A 96 -0.85 13.60 -1.23
N SER A 97 0.08 14.55 -1.40
CA SER A 97 -0.11 15.76 -2.20
C SER A 97 0.05 15.52 -3.71
N LEU A 98 0.68 14.41 -4.09
CA LEU A 98 0.93 14.03 -5.48
C LEU A 98 -0.02 12.92 -5.93
N THR A 99 -0.35 12.87 -7.21
CA THR A 99 -1.14 11.76 -7.77
C THR A 99 -0.30 10.48 -7.82
N ALA A 100 -0.96 9.32 -7.97
CA ALA A 100 -0.25 8.06 -8.16
C ALA A 100 0.77 8.11 -9.33
N PHE A 101 0.42 8.79 -10.43
CA PHE A 101 1.33 9.02 -11.56
C PHE A 101 2.54 9.90 -11.21
N ALA A 102 2.34 10.96 -10.42
CA ALA A 102 3.43 11.85 -10.01
C ALA A 102 4.36 11.22 -8.96
N ASN A 103 3.88 10.20 -8.24
CA ASN A 103 4.70 9.37 -7.36
C ASN A 103 5.47 8.27 -8.12
N ALA A 104 5.12 7.97 -9.37
CA ALA A 104 5.59 6.80 -10.12
C ALA A 104 7.03 6.86 -10.63
#